data_AF-A0A820HX08-F1
#
_entry.id   AF-A0A820HX08-F1
#
_cell.length_a   1.000
_cell.length_b   1.000
_cell.length_c   1.000
_cell.angle_alpha   90.00
_cell.angle_beta   90.00
_cell.angle_gamma   90.00
#
_symmetry.space_group_name_H-M   'P 1'
#
loop_
_entity.id
_entity.type
_entity.pdbx_description
1 polymer ?
#
loop_
_entity_poly.entity_id
_entity_poly.type
_entity_poly.pdbx_seq_one_letter_code
_entity_poly.pdbx_strand_id
1 'polypeptide(L)'
;DAGAKYHIPSNVPYLRYFIAHILQFQFYRAMCRLQGVTKRLHMCDIYGNKYVGEKFKEMLGMGNSKSWSEILENFTGENKLESQAILDFFQPLYNWLKMENLSRGYPVGWM
;
A
#
# COMPACT_ATOMS: atom_id res chain seq x y z
N ASP A 1 -0.93 27.94 4.92
CA ASP A 1 -2.37 27.55 4.97
C ASP A 1 -2.83 26.86 3.69
N ALA A 2 -4.08 26.36 3.67
CA ALA A 2 -4.58 25.45 2.65
C ALA A 2 -4.41 25.95 1.19
N GLY A 3 -4.62 27.25 0.94
CA GLY A 3 -4.50 27.84 -0.40
C GLY A 3 -3.10 27.76 -1.02
N ALA A 4 -2.06 27.50 -0.23
CA ALA A 4 -0.69 27.31 -0.71
C ALA A 4 -0.38 25.87 -1.17
N LYS A 5 -1.31 24.92 -0.98
CA LYS A 5 -1.15 23.53 -1.46
C LYS A 5 -1.83 23.35 -2.82
N TYR A 6 -1.05 23.07 -3.87
CA TYR A 6 -1.47 22.90 -5.27
C TYR A 6 -2.89 22.37 -5.51
N HIS A 7 -3.29 21.32 -4.82
CA HIS A 7 -4.57 20.64 -5.00
C HIS A 7 -5.80 21.48 -4.67
N ILE A 8 -5.66 22.48 -3.79
CA ILE A 8 -6.74 23.39 -3.42
C ILE A 8 -7.05 24.39 -4.55
N PRO A 9 -6.12 25.25 -5.02
CA PRO A 9 -6.39 26.16 -6.14
C PRO A 9 -6.62 25.43 -7.47
N SER A 10 -6.08 24.23 -7.64
CA SER A 10 -6.25 23.43 -8.87
C SER A 10 -7.50 22.56 -8.88
N ASN A 11 -8.30 22.58 -7.80
CA ASN A 11 -9.52 21.75 -7.64
C ASN A 11 -9.29 20.25 -7.91
N VAL A 12 -8.21 19.69 -7.36
CA VAL A 12 -7.81 18.29 -7.55
C VAL A 12 -8.08 17.49 -6.27
N PRO A 13 -9.06 16.55 -6.24
CA PRO A 13 -9.36 15.76 -5.04
C PRO A 13 -8.13 15.07 -4.43
N TYR A 14 -7.91 15.21 -3.12
CA TYR A 14 -6.72 14.68 -2.45
C TYR A 14 -6.89 13.26 -1.88
N LEU A 15 -8.13 12.82 -1.63
CA LEU A 15 -8.42 11.50 -1.04
C LEU A 15 -7.81 10.34 -1.84
N ARG A 16 -7.63 10.53 -3.16
CA ARG A 16 -6.95 9.57 -4.04
C ARG A 16 -5.56 9.18 -3.52
N TYR A 17 -4.83 10.09 -2.90
CA TYR A 17 -3.50 9.80 -2.36
C TYR A 17 -3.57 8.93 -1.13
N PHE A 18 -4.52 9.18 -0.22
CA PHE A 18 -4.71 8.33 0.95
C PHE A 18 -5.04 6.90 0.54
N ILE A 19 -5.99 6.73 -0.39
CA ILE A 19 -6.37 5.41 -0.92
C ILE A 19 -5.19 4.76 -1.66
N ALA A 20 -4.47 5.51 -2.49
CA ALA A 20 -3.29 5.00 -3.20
C ALA A 20 -2.21 4.51 -2.23
N HIS A 21 -2.02 5.19 -1.09
CA HIS A 21 -1.05 4.76 -0.08
C HIS A 21 -1.44 3.44 0.60
N ILE A 22 -2.72 3.08 0.64
CA ILE A 22 -3.16 1.76 1.12
C ILE A 22 -3.00 0.72 0.02
N LEU A 23 -3.56 1.00 -1.16
CA LEU A 23 -3.57 0.09 -2.29
C LEU A 23 -2.17 -0.27 -2.79
N GLN A 24 -1.23 0.66 -2.80
CA GLN A 24 0.14 0.37 -3.28
C GLN A 24 0.79 -0.78 -2.48
N PHE A 25 0.54 -0.87 -1.18
CA PHE A 25 1.08 -1.97 -0.36
C PHE A 25 0.25 -3.25 -0.53
N GLN A 26 -1.08 -3.17 -0.67
CA GLN A 26 -1.89 -4.35 -0.98
C GLN A 26 -1.49 -4.97 -2.33
N PHE A 27 -1.32 -4.15 -3.36
CA PHE A 27 -0.83 -4.59 -4.68
C PHE A 27 0.56 -5.18 -4.58
N TYR A 28 1.49 -4.48 -3.91
CA TYR A 28 2.84 -4.97 -3.75
C TYR A 28 2.89 -6.32 -3.01
N ARG A 29 2.11 -6.47 -1.92
CA ARG A 29 1.97 -7.76 -1.21
C ARG A 29 1.43 -8.85 -2.11
N ALA A 30 0.40 -8.58 -2.90
CA ALA A 30 -0.15 -9.54 -3.86
C ALA A 30 0.90 -9.96 -4.90
N MET A 31 1.62 -9.01 -5.49
CA MET A 31 2.70 -9.27 -6.44
C MET A 31 3.85 -10.09 -5.82
N CYS A 32 4.24 -9.80 -4.58
CA CYS A 32 5.23 -10.58 -3.85
C CYS A 32 4.76 -12.01 -3.57
N ARG A 33 3.47 -12.21 -3.25
CA ARG A 33 2.88 -13.55 -3.06
C ARG A 33 2.89 -14.36 -4.35
N LEU A 34 2.66 -13.74 -5.52
CA LEU A 34 2.72 -14.41 -6.83
C LEU A 34 4.09 -15.02 -7.14
N GLN A 35 5.16 -14.53 -6.50
CA GLN A 35 6.52 -15.08 -6.61
C GLN A 35 6.97 -15.86 -5.38
N GLY A 36 6.03 -16.25 -4.51
CA GLY A 36 6.28 -17.07 -3.31
C GLY A 36 6.84 -16.32 -2.11
N VAL A 37 7.00 -14.99 -2.18
CA VAL A 37 7.47 -14.17 -1.06
C VAL A 37 6.31 -13.80 -0.15
N THR A 38 6.25 -14.43 1.02
CA THR A 38 5.20 -14.22 2.03
C THR A 38 5.69 -13.57 3.32
N LYS A 39 7.01 -13.46 3.50
CA LYS A 39 7.67 -12.86 4.67
C LYS A 39 8.64 -11.77 4.23
N ARG A 40 9.00 -10.87 5.15
CA ARG A 40 9.92 -9.74 4.91
C ARG A 40 9.51 -8.96 3.65
N LEU A 41 8.27 -8.48 3.64
CA LEU A 41 7.68 -7.82 2.48
C LEU A 41 8.55 -6.66 1.95
N HIS A 42 9.19 -5.90 2.85
CA HIS A 42 10.12 -4.82 2.50
C HIS A 42 11.40 -5.24 1.75
N MET A 43 11.71 -6.54 1.66
CA MET A 43 12.85 -7.09 0.90
C MET A 43 12.43 -7.67 -0.45
N CYS A 44 11.14 -7.68 -0.77
CA CYS A 44 10.65 -8.24 -2.02
C CYS A 44 11.13 -7.39 -3.21
N ASP A 45 11.55 -8.05 -4.29
CA ASP A 45 11.80 -7.38 -5.56
C ASP A 45 10.99 -8.07 -6.65
N ILE A 46 10.21 -7.30 -7.39
CA ILE A 46 9.36 -7.80 -8.47
C ILE A 46 10.01 -7.61 -9.85
N TYR A 47 11.22 -7.04 -9.91
CA TYR A 47 11.94 -6.79 -11.14
C TYR A 47 12.14 -8.07 -11.97
N GLY A 48 11.94 -7.96 -13.28
CA GLY A 48 12.13 -9.05 -14.24
C GLY A 48 11.07 -10.17 -14.18
N ASN A 49 10.14 -10.15 -13.23
CA ASN A 49 9.12 -11.18 -13.10
C ASN A 49 7.97 -10.97 -14.10
N LYS A 50 8.06 -11.64 -15.26
CA LYS A 50 7.05 -11.54 -16.32
C LYS A 50 5.66 -12.02 -15.89
N TYR A 51 5.58 -13.05 -15.05
CA TYR A 51 4.30 -13.56 -14.57
C TYR A 51 3.56 -12.53 -13.70
N VAL A 52 4.29 -11.89 -12.77
CA VAL A 52 3.76 -10.77 -11.98
C VAL A 52 3.32 -9.61 -12.89
N GLY A 53 4.16 -9.26 -13.87
CA GLY A 53 3.85 -8.22 -14.85
C GLY A 53 2.58 -8.47 -15.64
N GLU A 54 2.37 -9.69 -16.13
CA GLU A 54 1.13 -10.06 -16.85
C GLU A 54 -0.09 -9.95 -15.93
N LYS A 55 -0.01 -10.42 -14.68
CA LYS A 55 -1.12 -10.26 -13.71
C LYS A 55 -1.44 -8.80 -13.39
N PHE A 56 -0.42 -7.97 -13.25
CA PHE A 56 -0.63 -6.55 -13.03
C PHE A 56 -1.22 -5.85 -14.27
N LYS A 57 -0.78 -6.25 -15.47
CA LYS A 57 -1.31 -5.76 -16.74
C LYS A 57 -2.77 -6.16 -16.95
N GLU A 58 -3.15 -7.40 -16.63
CA GLU A 58 -4.54 -7.86 -16.64
C GLU A 58 -5.41 -6.96 -15.73
N MET A 59 -4.94 -6.67 -14.51
CA MET A 59 -5.62 -5.77 -13.58
C MET A 59 -5.80 -4.35 -14.16
N LEU A 60 -4.72 -3.75 -14.69
CA LEU A 60 -4.76 -2.42 -15.30
C LEU A 60 -5.67 -2.38 -16.54
N GLY A 61 -5.66 -3.43 -17.35
CA GLY A 61 -6.45 -3.54 -18.58
C GLY A 61 -7.96 -3.53 -18.36
N MET A 62 -8.44 -3.87 -17.16
CA MET A 62 -9.87 -3.81 -16.82
C MET A 62 -10.39 -2.37 -16.73
N GLY A 63 -9.54 -1.38 -16.49
CA GLY A 63 -9.94 0.03 -16.38
C GLY A 63 -11.11 0.22 -15.42
N ASN A 64 -12.20 0.84 -15.91
CA ASN A 64 -13.44 1.04 -15.16
C ASN A 64 -14.59 0.15 -15.66
N SER A 65 -14.28 -1.01 -16.28
CA SER A 65 -15.29 -1.94 -16.81
C SER A 65 -16.04 -2.72 -15.72
N LYS A 66 -15.45 -2.83 -14.53
CA LYS A 66 -16.00 -3.53 -13.36
C LYS A 66 -15.85 -2.68 -12.10
N SER A 67 -16.50 -3.09 -11.02
CA SER A 67 -16.30 -2.44 -9.72
C SER A 67 -14.84 -2.57 -9.27
N TRP A 68 -14.31 -1.53 -8.62
CA TRP A 68 -12.94 -1.55 -8.11
C TRP A 68 -12.68 -2.69 -7.12
N SER A 69 -13.70 -3.08 -6.36
CA SER A 69 -13.64 -4.15 -5.35
C SER A 69 -13.48 -5.51 -6.02
N GLU A 70 -14.20 -5.76 -7.11
CA GLU A 70 -14.05 -6.99 -7.92
C GLU A 70 -12.68 -7.03 -8.61
N ILE A 71 -12.21 -5.90 -9.16
CA ILE A 71 -10.88 -5.81 -9.76
C ILE A 71 -9.79 -6.10 -8.72
N LEU A 72 -9.94 -5.55 -7.51
CA LEU A 72 -9.04 -5.78 -6.39
C LEU A 72 -9.02 -7.26 -5.99
N GLU A 73 -10.20 -7.87 -5.84
CA GLU A 73 -10.34 -9.27 -5.45
C GLU A 73 -9.66 -10.21 -6.46
N ASN A 74 -9.90 -9.98 -7.75
CA ASN A 74 -9.29 -10.77 -8.82
C ASN A 74 -7.76 -10.68 -8.83
N PHE A 75 -7.18 -9.56 -8.38
CA PHE A 75 -5.72 -9.36 -8.40
C PHE A 75 -5.03 -9.75 -7.09
N THR A 76 -5.63 -9.43 -5.95
CA THR A 76 -5.00 -9.58 -4.63
C THR A 76 -5.59 -10.70 -3.79
N GLY A 77 -6.78 -11.21 -4.14
CA GLY A 77 -7.59 -12.09 -3.30
C GLY A 77 -8.32 -11.35 -2.17
N GLU A 78 -8.25 -10.02 -2.13
CA GLU A 78 -8.87 -9.16 -1.11
C GLU A 78 -9.84 -8.20 -1.80
N ASN A 79 -11.03 -7.97 -1.26
CA ASN A 79 -12.03 -7.09 -1.89
C ASN A 79 -12.27 -5.76 -1.16
N LYS A 80 -11.47 -5.49 -0.12
CA LYS A 80 -11.54 -4.27 0.70
C LYS A 80 -10.19 -3.55 0.74
N LEU A 81 -10.27 -2.26 1.07
CA LEU A 81 -9.11 -1.48 1.46
C LEU A 81 -8.64 -1.94 2.84
N GLU A 82 -7.45 -2.51 2.90
CA GLU A 82 -6.88 -3.12 4.11
C GLU A 82 -5.49 -2.56 4.39
N SER A 83 -5.24 -2.14 5.64
CA SER A 83 -3.95 -1.58 6.05
C SER A 83 -2.91 -2.64 6.42
N GLN A 84 -3.30 -3.92 6.50
CA GLN A 84 -2.41 -4.99 6.96
C GLN A 84 -1.13 -5.09 6.13
N ALA A 85 -1.19 -4.85 4.82
CA ALA A 85 0.00 -4.87 3.97
C ALA A 85 1.02 -3.77 4.32
N ILE A 86 0.56 -2.60 4.77
CA ILE A 86 1.42 -1.52 5.28
C ILE A 86 2.11 -2.00 6.56
N LEU A 87 1.33 -2.56 7.49
CA LEU A 87 1.85 -3.06 8.77
C LEU A 87 2.88 -4.16 8.55
N ASP A 88 2.60 -5.13 7.68
CA ASP A 88 3.52 -6.21 7.31
C ASP A 88 4.84 -5.69 6.73
N PHE A 89 4.77 -4.64 5.90
CA PHE A 89 5.94 -3.99 5.31
C PHE A 89 6.80 -3.31 6.38
N PHE A 90 6.19 -2.46 7.21
CA PHE A 90 6.89 -1.64 8.20
C PHE A 90 7.09 -2.30 9.56
N GLN A 91 6.68 -3.56 9.74
CA GLN A 91 6.73 -4.26 11.04
C GLN A 91 8.08 -4.14 11.77
N PRO A 92 9.25 -4.31 11.11
CA PRO A 92 10.54 -4.18 11.80
C PRO A 92 10.77 -2.76 12.31
N LEU A 93 10.46 -1.74 11.50
CA LEU A 93 10.60 -0.34 11.86
C LEU A 93 9.64 0.04 13.00
N TYR A 94 8.39 -0.40 12.91
CA TYR A 94 7.39 -0.18 13.96
C TYR A 94 7.84 -0.76 15.31
N ASN A 95 8.34 -2.00 15.31
CA ASN A 95 8.86 -2.63 16.52
C ASN A 95 10.06 -1.86 17.10
N TRP A 96 10.98 -1.44 16.24
CA TRP A 96 12.15 -0.66 16.65
C TRP A 96 11.75 0.69 17.25
N LEU A 97 10.90 1.46 16.56
CA LEU A 97 10.41 2.76 17.05
C LEU A 97 9.67 2.63 18.38
N LYS A 98 8.87 1.58 18.55
CA LYS A 98 8.15 1.32 19.80
C LYS A 98 9.10 1.09 20.97
N MET A 99 10.16 0.31 20.77
CA MET A 99 11.19 0.08 21.79
C MET A 99 12.00 1.33 22.08
N GLU A 100 12.38 2.08 21.05
CA GLU A 100 13.19 3.29 21.21
C GLU A 100 12.42 4.41 21.92
N ASN A 101 11.15 4.61 21.57
CA ASN A 101 10.31 5.58 22.29
C ASN A 101 10.15 5.20 23.76
N LEU A 102 9.97 3.90 24.05
CA LEU A 102 9.88 3.41 25.43
C LEU A 102 11.19 3.60 26.19
N SER A 103 12.33 3.29 25.57
CA SER A 103 13.65 3.40 26.23
C SER A 103 14.02 4.84 26.56
N ARG A 104 13.58 5.80 25.73
CA ARG A 104 13.82 7.23 25.92
C ARG A 104 12.72 7.95 26.70
N GLY A 105 11.62 7.27 27.02
CA GLY A 105 10.46 7.89 27.66
C GLY A 105 9.75 8.92 26.79
N TYR A 106 9.81 8.78 25.47
CA TYR A 106 9.11 9.69 24.56
C TYR A 106 7.60 9.38 24.53
N PRO A 107 6.73 10.37 24.82
CA PRO A 107 5.29 10.17 24.76
C PRO A 107 4.84 9.99 23.31
N VAL A 108 3.82 9.14 23.10
CA VAL A 108 3.15 9.00 21.81
C VAL A 108 1.99 9.99 21.76
N GLY A 109 1.98 10.86 20.75
CA GLY A 109 1.01 11.93 20.61
C GLY A 109 1.59 13.27 21.09
N TRP A 110 0.69 14.20 21.38
CA TRP A 110 1.02 15.59 21.72
C TRP A 110 0.45 15.99 23.10
N MET A 111 0.16 15.00 23.95
CA MET A 111 -0.31 15.20 25.32
C MET A 111 0.82 14.98 26.32
#